data_AF-A0A9Q1BBR9-F1
#
_entry.id   AF-A0A9Q1BBR9-F1
#
_cell.length_a   1.000
_cell.length_b   1.000
_cell.length_c   1.000
_cell.angle_alpha   90.00
_cell.angle_beta   90.00
_cell.angle_gamma   90.00
#
_symmetry.space_group_name_H-M   'P 1'
#
loop_
_entity.id
_entity.type
_entity.pdbx_description
1 polymer ?
#
loop_
_entity_poly.entity_id
_entity_poly.type
_entity_poly.pdbx_seq_one_letter_code
_entity_poly.pdbx_strand_id
1 'polypeptide(L)'
;MDFAGLTSLRTLILSENRISVIEEGSFRDLLQLNTLQLNSNRLLSLKSTHFIGLGNLTALLIKDNVDLSIDPCIFSYLQSLTSLDIRNTKVDLDASLVTAKVTCTGASLRFPYVEILKSLSIGFKGTSSSASILQEFSSLTVIGLDGFSKASFDNSDISTLSHLISLTLIAVDVYPREFLNSTSLTALTISESTFSCLPKNSFYNLPALKKVVIIRNSLVFIDRQAFSEGGRLNFINLALNQLVYLPKGIFDLLGNSTYFPQTNLNGNSWRCDCNIKWMKTFEPLKGKLILCDTPASVKGMSIFSVNLECNSDSEELTSGELWDEFCPTPSTEDVTQPTKAISSTQPPPKNQSSVLTYVAVGAAVTLISVIILLIIAIVFVNKKIKREPPHPPPIRITTSTSSDNGFSHPAEEEDSDDYSYCEPPTGLPNGLDIAGSREQGLPQRRPNYVNIERPNPVSPPGYVNTRHGRLHSLELKEAMAGVRNGVERNSRNSDRPSYVNSAPRNPPHPRPPR
;
A
#
# COMPACT_ATOMS: atom_id res chain seq x y z
N MET A 1 -16.43 0.44 24.93
CA MET A 1 -16.13 1.87 24.75
C MET A 1 -17.40 2.54 24.30
N ASP A 2 -17.89 3.51 25.06
CA ASP A 2 -19.19 4.13 24.83
C ASP A 2 -19.07 5.53 24.21
N PHE A 3 -19.90 5.81 23.20
CA PHE A 3 -20.03 7.10 22.52
C PHE A 3 -21.47 7.63 22.52
N ALA A 4 -22.32 7.14 23.44
CA ALA A 4 -23.72 7.54 23.60
C ALA A 4 -23.91 9.07 23.62
N GLY A 5 -25.00 9.53 23.01
CA GLY A 5 -25.37 10.95 22.95
C GLY A 5 -24.55 11.83 21.98
N LEU A 6 -23.45 11.35 21.38
CA LEU A 6 -22.60 12.13 20.46
C LEU A 6 -23.19 12.29 19.04
N THR A 7 -24.48 12.62 18.95
CA THR A 7 -25.31 12.63 17.73
C THR A 7 -24.84 13.57 16.62
N SER A 8 -24.07 14.61 16.97
CA SER A 8 -23.53 15.59 16.02
C SER A 8 -22.09 15.28 15.53
N LEU A 9 -21.48 14.18 16.00
CA LEU A 9 -20.12 13.81 15.63
C LEU A 9 -20.04 13.38 14.16
N ARG A 10 -19.17 14.02 13.38
CA ARG A 10 -18.98 13.75 11.94
C ARG A 10 -17.75 12.89 11.61
N THR A 11 -16.76 12.91 12.49
CA THR A 11 -15.49 12.20 12.28
C THR A 11 -15.01 11.60 13.59
N LEU A 12 -14.73 10.31 13.61
CA LEU A 12 -14.19 9.58 14.75
C LEU A 12 -12.89 8.88 14.32
N ILE A 13 -11.78 9.26 14.96
CA ILE A 13 -10.45 8.73 14.68
C ILE A 13 -9.97 7.96 15.90
N LEU A 14 -9.87 6.65 15.74
CA LEU A 14 -9.42 5.67 16.74
C LEU A 14 -8.25 4.82 16.20
N SER A 15 -7.64 5.24 15.08
CA SER A 15 -6.47 4.61 14.47
C SER A 15 -5.28 4.51 15.44
N GLU A 16 -4.37 3.56 15.20
CA GLU A 16 -3.11 3.36 15.93
C GLU A 16 -3.26 3.11 17.44
N ASN A 17 -4.40 2.55 17.84
CA ASN A 17 -4.68 2.12 19.20
C ASN A 17 -4.46 0.61 19.37
N ARG A 18 -4.96 0.04 20.47
CA ARG A 18 -4.87 -1.41 20.78
C ARG A 18 -6.24 -2.06 20.89
N ILE A 19 -7.22 -1.52 20.18
CA ILE A 19 -8.62 -1.95 20.24
C ILE A 19 -8.72 -3.35 19.63
N SER A 20 -9.14 -4.33 20.43
CA SER A 20 -9.38 -5.71 19.97
C SER A 20 -10.86 -6.07 19.83
N VAL A 21 -11.71 -5.38 20.57
CA VAL A 21 -13.16 -5.57 20.61
C VAL A 21 -13.83 -4.19 20.60
N ILE A 22 -14.92 -4.07 19.85
CA ILE A 22 -15.88 -2.97 19.91
C ILE A 22 -17.16 -3.59 20.49
N GLU A 23 -17.81 -2.93 21.43
CA GLU A 23 -19.05 -3.44 22.03
C GLU A 23 -20.23 -3.19 21.09
N GLU A 24 -21.24 -4.07 21.07
CA GLU A 24 -22.42 -3.85 20.24
C GLU A 24 -23.14 -2.56 20.66
N GLY A 25 -23.59 -1.78 19.69
CA GLY A 25 -24.20 -0.47 19.96
C GLY A 25 -23.23 0.67 20.29
N SER A 26 -21.91 0.45 20.38
CA SER A 26 -20.91 1.52 20.66
C SER A 26 -21.06 2.77 19.78
N PHE A 27 -21.55 2.59 18.54
CA PHE A 27 -21.73 3.67 17.56
C PHE A 27 -23.20 4.06 17.29
N ARG A 28 -24.15 3.53 18.07
CA ARG A 28 -25.59 3.61 17.79
C ARG A 28 -26.12 5.03 17.62
N ASP A 29 -25.62 5.95 18.44
CA ASP A 29 -26.08 7.34 18.46
C ASP A 29 -25.33 8.24 17.48
N LEU A 30 -24.32 7.73 16.75
CA LEU A 30 -23.45 8.52 15.87
C LEU A 30 -24.10 8.81 14.50
N LEU A 31 -25.35 9.27 14.51
CA LEU A 31 -26.23 9.43 13.35
C LEU A 31 -25.72 10.40 12.27
N GLN A 32 -24.79 11.29 12.60
CA GLN A 32 -24.17 12.25 11.68
C GLN A 32 -22.73 11.86 11.27
N LEU A 33 -22.25 10.68 11.67
CA LEU A 33 -20.87 10.27 11.42
C LEU A 33 -20.66 9.99 9.92
N ASN A 34 -19.74 10.73 9.31
CA ASN A 34 -19.35 10.56 7.91
C ASN A 34 -18.06 9.75 7.77
N THR A 35 -17.15 9.81 8.75
CA THR A 35 -15.86 9.12 8.69
C THR A 35 -15.52 8.41 10.00
N LEU A 36 -15.24 7.12 9.91
CA LEU A 36 -14.78 6.27 11.01
C LEU A 36 -13.41 5.70 10.63
N GLN A 37 -12.39 5.99 11.44
CA GLN A 37 -11.04 5.46 11.27
C GLN A 37 -10.66 4.59 12.47
N LEU A 38 -10.28 3.35 12.18
CA LEU A 38 -9.93 2.27 13.10
C LEU A 38 -8.65 1.55 12.63
N ASN A 39 -7.87 2.21 11.77
CA ASN A 39 -6.67 1.65 11.15
C ASN A 39 -5.65 1.20 12.21
N SER A 40 -4.87 0.16 11.92
CA SER A 40 -3.72 -0.25 12.74
C SER A 40 -4.09 -0.52 14.21
N ASN A 41 -5.20 -1.23 14.41
CA ASN A 41 -5.68 -1.73 15.70
C ASN A 41 -5.43 -3.24 15.80
N ARG A 42 -6.22 -3.96 16.61
CA ARG A 42 -6.13 -5.42 16.83
C ARG A 42 -7.50 -6.09 16.73
N LEU A 43 -8.41 -5.52 15.94
CA LEU A 43 -9.78 -5.99 15.82
C LEU A 43 -9.81 -7.42 15.30
N LEU A 44 -10.62 -8.28 15.95
CA LEU A 44 -10.72 -9.69 15.60
C LEU A 44 -11.96 -10.00 14.74
N SER A 45 -13.08 -9.34 15.02
CA SER A 45 -14.34 -9.54 14.31
C SER A 45 -15.12 -8.23 14.23
N LEU A 46 -15.75 -7.98 13.08
CA LEU A 46 -16.76 -6.95 12.91
C LEU A 46 -18.05 -7.56 12.36
N LYS A 47 -19.15 -7.37 13.08
CA LYS A 47 -20.51 -7.83 12.74
C LYS A 47 -21.43 -6.65 12.47
N SER A 48 -22.53 -6.89 11.74
CA SER A 48 -23.53 -5.86 11.39
C SER A 48 -24.06 -5.05 12.58
N THR A 49 -24.23 -5.69 13.74
CA THR A 49 -24.65 -5.08 15.02
C THR A 49 -23.77 -3.93 15.51
N HIS A 50 -22.49 -3.87 15.13
CA HIS A 50 -21.59 -2.78 15.53
C HIS A 50 -21.84 -1.49 14.74
N PHE A 51 -22.45 -1.57 13.55
CA PHE A 51 -22.65 -0.44 12.63
C PHE A 51 -24.08 0.11 12.62
N ILE A 52 -24.94 -0.36 13.53
CA ILE A 52 -26.28 0.22 13.75
C ILE A 52 -26.14 1.73 14.00
N GLY A 53 -26.98 2.54 13.35
CA GLY A 53 -26.96 4.01 13.43
C GLY A 53 -26.06 4.70 12.40
N LEU A 54 -25.10 4.01 11.78
CA LEU A 54 -24.10 4.60 10.88
C LEU A 54 -24.54 4.75 9.40
N GLY A 55 -25.82 5.04 9.16
CA GLY A 55 -26.39 5.19 7.81
C GLY A 55 -25.78 6.32 6.96
N ASN A 56 -25.26 7.37 7.62
CA ASN A 56 -24.60 8.52 6.99
C ASN A 56 -23.08 8.36 6.81
N LEU A 57 -22.52 7.19 7.15
CA LEU A 57 -21.09 6.91 7.03
C LEU A 57 -20.69 6.81 5.56
N THR A 58 -19.79 7.68 5.10
CA THR A 58 -19.29 7.72 3.72
C THR A 58 -17.92 7.08 3.60
N ALA A 59 -17.10 7.09 4.66
CA ALA A 59 -15.76 6.51 4.70
C ALA A 59 -15.55 5.62 5.93
N LEU A 60 -15.20 4.34 5.70
CA LEU A 60 -14.79 3.38 6.72
C LEU A 60 -13.35 2.93 6.43
N LEU A 61 -12.43 3.28 7.34
CA LEU A 61 -11.02 2.90 7.24
C LEU A 61 -10.68 1.97 8.42
N ILE A 62 -10.40 0.70 8.13
CA ILE A 62 -10.12 -0.37 9.11
C ILE A 62 -8.87 -1.19 8.70
N LYS A 63 -7.98 -0.63 7.87
CA LYS A 63 -6.77 -1.32 7.39
C LYS A 63 -5.83 -1.72 8.54
N ASP A 64 -4.93 -2.66 8.28
CA ASP A 64 -3.93 -3.16 9.25
C ASP A 64 -4.55 -3.71 10.55
N ASN A 65 -5.71 -4.36 10.42
CA ASN A 65 -6.25 -5.23 11.47
C ASN A 65 -6.08 -6.68 10.99
N VAL A 66 -4.84 -7.19 11.07
CA VAL A 66 -4.40 -8.43 10.40
C VAL A 66 -5.19 -9.68 10.77
N ASP A 67 -5.82 -9.71 11.95
CA ASP A 67 -6.62 -10.83 12.41
C ASP A 67 -8.13 -10.71 12.12
N LEU A 68 -8.57 -9.56 11.60
CA LEU A 68 -9.96 -9.19 11.43
C LEU A 68 -10.69 -10.02 10.39
N SER A 69 -11.73 -10.73 10.83
CA SER A 69 -12.81 -11.23 9.99
C SER A 69 -13.97 -10.22 9.94
N ILE A 70 -14.54 -10.00 8.76
CA ILE A 70 -15.71 -9.14 8.56
C ILE A 70 -16.91 -9.99 8.12
N ASP A 71 -18.03 -9.84 8.81
CA ASP A 71 -19.33 -10.32 8.37
C ASP A 71 -19.80 -9.51 7.14
N PRO A 72 -20.08 -10.13 5.97
CA PRO A 72 -20.61 -9.41 4.80
C PRO A 72 -21.90 -8.63 5.09
N CYS A 73 -22.65 -8.98 6.14
CA CYS A 73 -23.80 -8.19 6.56
C CYS A 73 -23.43 -6.84 7.20
N ILE A 74 -22.16 -6.49 7.50
CA ILE A 74 -21.85 -5.15 8.04
C ILE A 74 -22.34 -4.02 7.15
N PHE A 75 -22.38 -4.27 5.84
CA PHE A 75 -22.72 -3.23 4.88
C PHE A 75 -24.20 -2.86 4.94
N SER A 76 -25.12 -3.73 5.38
CA SER A 76 -26.57 -3.44 5.37
C SER A 76 -26.98 -2.15 6.11
N TYR A 77 -26.19 -1.72 7.11
CA TYR A 77 -26.38 -0.47 7.83
C TYR A 77 -25.62 0.73 7.25
N LEU A 78 -24.65 0.51 6.36
CA LEU A 78 -23.72 1.52 5.82
C LEU A 78 -24.20 2.12 4.49
N GLN A 79 -25.42 2.66 4.51
CA GLN A 79 -26.18 3.04 3.31
C GLN A 79 -25.52 4.12 2.43
N SER A 80 -24.67 4.96 3.01
CA SER A 80 -23.97 6.06 2.31
C SER A 80 -22.51 5.75 1.96
N LEU A 81 -22.05 4.49 2.14
CA LEU A 81 -20.64 4.16 2.06
C LEU A 81 -20.10 4.26 0.63
N THR A 82 -19.11 5.14 0.44
CA THR A 82 -18.49 5.40 -0.87
C THR A 82 -16.97 5.19 -0.86
N SER A 83 -16.34 5.12 0.30
CA SER A 83 -14.93 4.78 0.48
C SER A 83 -14.74 3.72 1.56
N LEU A 84 -14.03 2.65 1.21
CA LEU A 84 -13.75 1.51 2.08
C LEU A 84 -12.27 1.13 1.98
N ASP A 85 -11.56 1.10 3.11
CA ASP A 85 -10.18 0.60 3.18
C ASP A 85 -10.08 -0.53 4.21
N ILE A 86 -9.92 -1.76 3.70
CA ILE A 86 -9.84 -3.03 4.42
C ILE A 86 -8.55 -3.80 4.09
N ARG A 87 -7.52 -3.12 3.55
CA ARG A 87 -6.21 -3.74 3.30
C ARG A 87 -5.62 -4.35 4.57
N ASN A 88 -4.88 -5.43 4.41
CA ASN A 88 -4.19 -6.11 5.50
C ASN A 88 -5.16 -6.54 6.62
N THR A 89 -6.25 -7.18 6.20
CA THR A 89 -7.26 -7.88 7.02
C THR A 89 -7.49 -9.28 6.42
N LYS A 90 -8.23 -10.19 7.07
CA LYS A 90 -8.50 -11.53 6.52
C LYS A 90 -9.64 -11.55 5.47
N VAL A 91 -9.95 -10.41 4.86
CA VAL A 91 -11.03 -10.27 3.90
C VAL A 91 -10.47 -10.27 2.48
N ASP A 92 -10.79 -11.33 1.74
CA ASP A 92 -10.36 -11.53 0.38
C ASP A 92 -11.21 -10.75 -0.62
N LEU A 93 -10.59 -10.36 -1.73
CA LEU A 93 -11.32 -9.93 -2.91
C LEU A 93 -11.80 -11.18 -3.68
N ASP A 94 -12.90 -11.77 -3.21
CA ASP A 94 -13.45 -13.00 -3.78
C ASP A 94 -14.97 -12.89 -4.07
N ALA A 95 -15.54 -14.00 -4.55
CA ALA A 95 -16.95 -14.08 -4.89
C ALA A 95 -17.88 -13.90 -3.67
N SER A 96 -17.42 -14.06 -2.42
CA SER A 96 -18.25 -13.83 -1.23
C SER A 96 -18.61 -12.35 -1.04
N LEU A 97 -17.79 -11.43 -1.56
CA LEU A 97 -18.07 -10.00 -1.53
C LEU A 97 -19.14 -9.54 -2.53
N VAL A 98 -19.55 -10.37 -3.49
CA VAL A 98 -20.56 -9.96 -4.50
C VAL A 98 -21.69 -10.97 -4.62
N THR A 99 -21.37 -12.27 -4.64
CA THR A 99 -22.34 -13.37 -4.71
C THR A 99 -22.60 -13.99 -3.35
N ALA A 100 -23.17 -13.19 -2.44
CA ALA A 100 -23.69 -13.71 -1.19
C ALA A 100 -25.18 -14.10 -1.33
N LYS A 101 -25.48 -15.41 -1.37
CA LYS A 101 -26.78 -15.95 -0.96
C LYS A 101 -27.00 -15.84 0.56
N VAL A 102 -26.35 -14.86 1.21
CA VAL A 102 -26.49 -14.60 2.64
C VAL A 102 -27.72 -13.71 2.81
N THR A 103 -28.77 -14.30 3.37
CA THR A 103 -29.95 -13.54 3.78
C THR A 103 -29.64 -12.75 5.04
N CYS A 104 -28.99 -11.60 4.88
CA CYS A 104 -28.90 -10.59 5.93
C CYS A 104 -30.32 -10.10 6.23
N THR A 105 -30.92 -10.57 7.33
CA THR A 105 -32.24 -10.19 7.87
C THR A 105 -33.25 -9.71 6.82
N GLY A 106 -33.74 -10.64 5.97
CA GLY A 106 -34.85 -10.39 5.05
C GLY A 106 -34.48 -9.92 3.63
N ALA A 107 -33.22 -9.66 3.31
CA ALA A 107 -32.78 -9.33 1.94
C ALA A 107 -31.70 -10.31 1.43
N SER A 108 -31.82 -10.73 0.17
CA SER A 108 -30.77 -11.46 -0.56
C SER A 108 -29.75 -10.45 -1.08
N LEU A 109 -28.65 -10.25 -0.35
CA LEU A 109 -27.69 -9.20 -0.67
C LEU A 109 -26.54 -9.67 -1.56
N ARG A 110 -26.57 -9.26 -2.83
CA ARG A 110 -25.36 -8.67 -3.43
C ARG A 110 -24.89 -7.56 -2.49
N PHE A 111 -23.59 -7.34 -2.26
CA PHE A 111 -23.10 -6.15 -1.54
C PHE A 111 -23.85 -4.92 -2.10
N PRO A 112 -24.79 -4.30 -1.36
CA PRO A 112 -25.76 -3.43 -2.03
C PRO A 112 -25.14 -2.08 -2.45
N TYR A 113 -23.87 -1.86 -2.09
CA TYR A 113 -23.09 -0.67 -2.41
C TYR A 113 -21.99 -0.91 -3.45
N VAL A 114 -21.81 -2.12 -3.99
CA VAL A 114 -20.92 -2.36 -5.15
C VAL A 114 -21.18 -1.35 -6.27
N GLU A 115 -22.45 -0.98 -6.46
CA GLU A 115 -22.90 -0.02 -7.47
C GLU A 115 -22.66 1.46 -7.11
N ILE A 116 -22.47 1.82 -5.83
CA ILE A 116 -22.21 3.22 -5.41
C ILE A 116 -20.78 3.48 -4.95
N LEU A 117 -20.04 2.42 -4.57
CA LEU A 117 -18.69 2.50 -4.02
C LEU A 117 -17.75 3.16 -5.04
N LYS A 118 -17.06 4.21 -4.62
CA LYS A 118 -16.14 5.00 -5.47
C LYS A 118 -14.69 4.70 -5.16
N SER A 119 -14.39 4.32 -3.93
CA SER A 119 -13.05 3.97 -3.47
C SER A 119 -13.07 2.64 -2.73
N LEU A 120 -12.27 1.69 -3.21
CA LEU A 120 -12.04 0.41 -2.57
C LEU A 120 -10.53 0.21 -2.40
N SER A 121 -10.09 -0.08 -1.18
CA SER A 121 -8.74 -0.58 -0.91
C SER A 121 -8.85 -1.90 -0.16
N ILE A 122 -8.28 -2.96 -0.73
CA ILE A 122 -8.45 -4.35 -0.29
C ILE A 122 -7.20 -5.17 -0.59
N GLY A 123 -7.06 -6.30 0.09
CA GLY A 123 -6.02 -7.28 -0.18
C GLY A 123 -5.22 -7.62 1.07
N PHE A 124 -4.73 -8.84 1.12
CA PHE A 124 -3.82 -9.34 2.14
C PHE A 124 -2.87 -10.34 1.50
N LYS A 125 -1.64 -10.39 2.00
CA LYS A 125 -0.57 -11.15 1.36
C LYS A 125 -0.78 -12.65 1.53
N GLY A 126 -0.80 -13.36 0.40
CA GLY A 126 -0.88 -14.82 0.37
C GLY A 126 -2.30 -15.39 0.48
N THR A 127 -3.32 -14.60 0.12
CA THR A 127 -4.71 -15.07 0.11
C THR A 127 -5.22 -15.47 -1.27
N SER A 128 -6.45 -15.97 -1.33
CA SER A 128 -7.16 -16.42 -2.53
C SER A 128 -7.79 -15.28 -3.35
N SER A 129 -7.43 -14.03 -3.08
CA SER A 129 -7.95 -12.85 -3.78
C SER A 129 -7.82 -12.94 -5.31
N SER A 130 -8.90 -12.64 -6.01
CA SER A 130 -9.04 -12.67 -7.47
C SER A 130 -9.49 -11.32 -8.02
N ALA A 131 -8.65 -10.66 -8.81
CA ALA A 131 -8.92 -9.32 -9.34
C ALA A 131 -10.06 -9.29 -10.38
N SER A 132 -10.48 -10.44 -10.93
CA SER A 132 -11.66 -10.51 -11.81
C SER A 132 -12.95 -10.02 -11.15
N ILE A 133 -13.05 -10.15 -9.82
CA ILE A 133 -14.19 -9.67 -9.03
C ILE A 133 -14.35 -8.13 -9.09
N LEU A 134 -13.29 -7.38 -9.43
CA LEU A 134 -13.37 -5.93 -9.61
C LEU A 134 -14.35 -5.53 -10.73
N GLN A 135 -14.59 -6.39 -11.71
CA GLN A 135 -15.47 -6.10 -12.86
C GLN A 135 -16.93 -5.88 -12.44
N GLU A 136 -17.33 -6.35 -11.26
CA GLU A 136 -18.65 -6.11 -10.66
C GLU A 136 -18.81 -4.66 -10.17
N PHE A 137 -17.71 -3.96 -9.85
CA PHE A 137 -17.69 -2.64 -9.21
C PHE A 137 -17.57 -1.50 -10.24
N SER A 138 -18.57 -1.39 -11.12
CA SER A 138 -18.62 -0.41 -12.24
C SER A 138 -18.48 1.08 -11.86
N SER A 139 -18.68 1.41 -10.57
CA SER A 139 -18.65 2.77 -10.02
C SER A 139 -17.27 3.24 -9.52
N LEU A 140 -16.27 2.35 -9.43
CA LEU A 140 -14.98 2.67 -8.80
C LEU A 140 -14.18 3.70 -9.59
N THR A 141 -13.67 4.70 -8.87
CA THR A 141 -12.76 5.74 -9.36
C THR A 141 -11.36 5.62 -8.74
N VAL A 142 -11.25 4.99 -7.57
CA VAL A 142 -9.97 4.76 -6.86
C VAL A 142 -9.89 3.33 -6.37
N ILE A 143 -8.83 2.62 -6.75
CA ILE A 143 -8.56 1.24 -6.32
C ILE A 143 -7.19 1.16 -5.63
N GLY A 144 -7.14 0.45 -4.51
CA GLY A 144 -5.91 -0.01 -3.86
C GLY A 144 -5.91 -1.53 -3.71
N LEU A 145 -4.93 -2.22 -4.30
CA LEU A 145 -4.75 -3.67 -4.17
C LEU A 145 -3.45 -3.95 -3.41
N ASP A 146 -3.50 -4.81 -2.40
CA ASP A 146 -2.37 -5.09 -1.50
C ASP A 146 -2.06 -6.59 -1.38
N GLY A 147 -0.80 -6.98 -1.59
CA GLY A 147 -0.34 -8.35 -1.45
C GLY A 147 -0.81 -9.33 -2.54
N PHE A 148 -1.28 -8.81 -3.67
CA PHE A 148 -1.77 -9.62 -4.81
C PHE A 148 -0.60 -10.32 -5.50
N SER A 149 -0.77 -11.63 -5.73
CA SER A 149 0.17 -12.46 -6.49
C SER A 149 -0.10 -12.41 -7.99
N LYS A 150 0.80 -12.94 -8.82
CA LYS A 150 0.56 -13.11 -10.26
C LYS A 150 -0.79 -13.79 -10.54
N ALA A 151 -1.08 -14.90 -9.84
CA ALA A 151 -2.29 -15.68 -10.03
C ALA A 151 -3.57 -14.89 -9.73
N SER A 152 -3.49 -13.89 -8.83
CA SER A 152 -4.60 -13.00 -8.51
C SER A 152 -5.00 -12.09 -9.67
N PHE A 153 -4.15 -11.94 -10.70
CA PHE A 153 -4.41 -11.13 -11.90
C PHE A 153 -4.75 -11.97 -13.14
N ASP A 154 -4.61 -13.30 -13.10
CA ASP A 154 -4.79 -14.18 -14.26
C ASP A 154 -6.21 -14.05 -14.85
N ASN A 155 -6.31 -13.90 -16.18
CA ASN A 155 -7.56 -13.71 -16.92
C ASN A 155 -8.39 -12.48 -16.48
N SER A 156 -7.75 -11.45 -15.91
CA SER A 156 -8.42 -10.22 -15.48
C SER A 156 -7.74 -8.96 -16.04
N ASP A 157 -8.56 -7.95 -16.33
CA ASP A 157 -8.09 -6.59 -16.59
C ASP A 157 -9.06 -5.55 -16.01
N ILE A 158 -8.61 -4.29 -15.94
CA ILE A 158 -9.40 -3.13 -15.48
C ILE A 158 -10.11 -2.38 -16.62
N SER A 159 -10.28 -2.99 -17.80
CA SER A 159 -10.83 -2.29 -18.98
C SER A 159 -12.31 -1.95 -18.84
N THR A 160 -13.05 -2.75 -18.08
CA THR A 160 -14.48 -2.54 -17.76
C THR A 160 -14.68 -1.36 -16.80
N LEU A 161 -13.65 -0.93 -16.07
CA LEU A 161 -13.70 0.13 -15.06
C LEU A 161 -13.53 1.51 -15.71
N SER A 162 -14.50 1.88 -16.54
CA SER A 162 -14.52 3.13 -17.34
C SER A 162 -14.39 4.42 -16.52
N HIS A 163 -14.68 4.38 -15.21
CA HIS A 163 -14.55 5.51 -14.29
C HIS A 163 -13.25 5.53 -13.47
N LEU A 164 -12.36 4.54 -13.62
CA LEU A 164 -11.15 4.41 -12.81
C LEU A 164 -10.14 5.54 -13.09
N ILE A 165 -9.85 6.37 -12.08
CA ILE A 165 -8.94 7.52 -12.17
C ILE A 165 -7.57 7.19 -11.59
N SER A 166 -7.54 6.42 -10.50
CA SER A 166 -6.32 6.11 -9.72
C SER A 166 -6.27 4.64 -9.31
N LEU A 167 -5.14 3.99 -9.57
CA LEU A 167 -4.82 2.63 -9.14
C LEU A 167 -3.55 2.64 -8.30
N THR A 168 -3.61 1.97 -7.15
CA THR A 168 -2.46 1.72 -6.28
C THR A 168 -2.28 0.21 -6.14
N LEU A 169 -1.08 -0.28 -6.43
CA LEU A 169 -0.67 -1.67 -6.24
C LEU A 169 0.42 -1.69 -5.16
N ILE A 170 0.23 -2.53 -4.13
CA ILE A 170 1.12 -2.62 -2.99
C ILE A 170 1.56 -4.07 -2.83
N ALA A 171 2.84 -4.29 -2.56
CA ALA A 171 3.41 -5.61 -2.29
C ALA A 171 3.11 -6.69 -3.35
N VAL A 172 3.04 -6.31 -4.63
CA VAL A 172 2.86 -7.27 -5.73
C VAL A 172 4.18 -7.97 -6.09
N ASP A 173 4.08 -9.22 -6.51
CA ASP A 173 5.24 -10.05 -6.87
C ASP A 173 5.75 -9.79 -8.30
N VAL A 174 4.84 -9.52 -9.23
CA VAL A 174 5.06 -9.36 -10.67
C VAL A 174 4.45 -8.04 -11.16
N TYR A 175 5.06 -7.41 -12.18
CA TYR A 175 4.47 -6.26 -12.88
C TYR A 175 3.27 -6.72 -13.74
N PRO A 176 2.02 -6.36 -13.41
CA PRO A 176 0.85 -7.01 -13.99
C PRO A 176 0.41 -6.31 -15.29
N ARG A 177 1.22 -6.44 -16.35
CA ARG A 177 1.00 -5.81 -17.66
C ARG A 177 -0.41 -6.02 -18.21
N GLU A 178 -0.87 -7.27 -18.22
CA GLU A 178 -2.13 -7.65 -18.88
C GLU A 178 -3.34 -7.07 -18.14
N PHE A 179 -3.25 -7.02 -16.81
CA PHE A 179 -4.23 -6.36 -15.96
C PHE A 179 -4.36 -4.86 -16.24
N LEU A 180 -3.24 -4.18 -16.53
CA LEU A 180 -3.13 -2.72 -16.71
C LEU A 180 -3.65 -2.24 -18.09
N ASN A 181 -4.92 -2.50 -18.38
CA ASN A 181 -5.62 -2.07 -19.58
C ASN A 181 -6.75 -1.09 -19.23
N SER A 182 -6.58 0.23 -19.45
CA SER A 182 -7.59 1.23 -19.08
C SER A 182 -7.46 2.54 -19.85
N THR A 183 -8.60 3.00 -20.39
CA THR A 183 -8.72 4.26 -21.13
C THR A 183 -8.91 5.50 -20.23
N SER A 184 -9.24 5.29 -18.96
CA SER A 184 -9.58 6.31 -17.96
C SER A 184 -8.47 6.59 -16.95
N LEU A 185 -7.62 5.59 -16.66
CA LEU A 185 -6.61 5.66 -15.61
C LEU A 185 -5.63 6.82 -15.82
N THR A 186 -5.56 7.74 -14.85
CA THR A 186 -4.67 8.91 -14.89
C THR A 186 -3.48 8.82 -13.95
N ALA A 187 -3.58 8.02 -12.88
CA ALA A 187 -2.53 7.83 -11.89
C ALA A 187 -2.33 6.36 -11.55
N LEU A 188 -1.10 5.88 -11.70
CA LEU A 188 -0.66 4.55 -11.30
C LEU A 188 0.42 4.68 -10.22
N THR A 189 0.19 4.07 -9.06
CA THR A 189 1.16 3.94 -7.98
C THR A 189 1.46 2.46 -7.75
N ILE A 190 2.74 2.11 -7.67
CA ILE A 190 3.22 0.76 -7.34
C ILE A 190 4.30 0.89 -6.27
N SER A 191 4.11 0.25 -5.12
CA SER A 191 5.03 0.36 -3.98
C SER A 191 5.22 -0.94 -3.23
N GLU A 192 6.35 -1.06 -2.53
CA GLU A 192 6.66 -2.19 -1.64
C GLU A 192 6.66 -3.57 -2.34
N SER A 193 6.76 -3.55 -3.68
CA SER A 193 6.68 -4.69 -4.59
C SER A 193 8.06 -5.28 -4.90
N THR A 194 8.10 -6.56 -5.28
CA THR A 194 9.36 -7.33 -5.39
C THR A 194 9.89 -7.50 -6.82
N PHE A 195 9.17 -7.07 -7.85
CA PHE A 195 9.66 -7.22 -9.23
C PHE A 195 10.91 -6.36 -9.48
N SER A 196 11.95 -6.99 -10.04
CA SER A 196 13.24 -6.34 -10.28
C SER A 196 13.30 -5.50 -11.55
N CYS A 197 12.33 -5.65 -12.47
CA CYS A 197 12.46 -5.12 -13.83
C CYS A 197 11.16 -4.56 -14.40
N LEU A 198 11.27 -3.46 -15.16
CA LEU A 198 10.16 -2.81 -15.84
C LEU A 198 10.29 -2.97 -17.38
N PRO A 199 9.50 -3.84 -18.02
CA PRO A 199 9.64 -4.21 -19.43
C PRO A 199 9.24 -3.13 -20.45
N LYS A 200 9.65 -3.29 -21.73
CA LYS A 200 9.27 -2.41 -22.86
C LYS A 200 7.76 -2.17 -22.93
N ASN A 201 7.33 -0.97 -23.33
CA ASN A 201 5.91 -0.62 -23.51
C ASN A 201 5.07 -0.87 -22.23
N SER A 202 5.63 -0.68 -21.04
CA SER A 202 4.98 -1.04 -19.78
C SER A 202 3.64 -0.34 -19.53
N PHE A 203 3.47 0.89 -20.04
CA PHE A 203 2.28 1.71 -19.84
C PHE A 203 1.44 1.90 -21.13
N TYR A 204 1.72 1.12 -22.18
CA TYR A 204 1.15 1.32 -23.52
C TYR A 204 -0.40 1.24 -23.56
N ASN A 205 -1.01 0.36 -22.75
CA ASN A 205 -2.48 0.23 -22.65
C ASN A 205 -3.15 1.28 -21.74
N LEU A 206 -2.44 2.36 -21.37
CA LEU A 206 -2.91 3.40 -20.45
C LEU A 206 -2.86 4.82 -21.09
N PRO A 207 -3.60 5.08 -22.18
CA PRO A 207 -3.50 6.32 -22.96
C PRO A 207 -3.93 7.60 -22.23
N ALA A 208 -4.53 7.51 -21.04
CA ALA A 208 -4.89 8.64 -20.19
C ALA A 208 -3.86 8.94 -19.08
N LEU A 209 -2.81 8.13 -18.95
CA LEU A 209 -1.90 8.15 -17.81
C LEU A 209 -1.06 9.43 -17.77
N LYS A 210 -1.12 10.12 -16.62
CA LYS A 210 -0.39 11.37 -16.34
C LYS A 210 0.69 11.17 -15.29
N LYS A 211 0.43 10.30 -14.32
CA LYS A 211 1.28 10.10 -13.14
C LYS A 211 1.66 8.63 -13.00
N VAL A 212 2.96 8.35 -12.98
CA VAL A 212 3.54 7.04 -12.61
C VAL A 212 4.38 7.23 -11.35
N VAL A 213 4.12 6.41 -10.34
CA VAL A 213 4.91 6.33 -9.12
C VAL A 213 5.29 4.87 -8.90
N ILE A 214 6.55 4.52 -9.07
CA ILE A 214 7.12 3.22 -8.74
C ILE A 214 8.18 3.49 -7.67
N ILE A 215 7.79 3.42 -6.40
CA ILE A 215 8.59 3.87 -5.24
C ILE A 215 8.72 2.77 -4.19
N ARG A 216 9.88 2.65 -3.52
CA ARG A 216 10.11 1.62 -2.47
C ARG A 216 9.95 0.18 -2.99
N ASN A 217 10.37 -0.10 -4.23
CA ASN A 217 10.36 -1.46 -4.80
C ASN A 217 11.80 -1.97 -5.01
N SER A 218 11.94 -3.22 -5.44
CA SER A 218 13.25 -3.83 -5.74
C SER A 218 13.73 -3.60 -7.19
N LEU A 219 13.24 -2.55 -7.86
CA LEU A 219 13.50 -2.30 -9.27
C LEU A 219 14.98 -1.96 -9.54
N VAL A 220 15.68 -2.83 -10.29
CA VAL A 220 17.09 -2.74 -10.68
C VAL A 220 17.25 -2.22 -12.12
N PHE A 221 16.40 -2.68 -13.05
CA PHE A 221 16.47 -2.31 -14.46
C PHE A 221 15.14 -1.84 -15.05
N ILE A 222 15.21 -0.96 -16.05
CA ILE A 222 14.09 -0.48 -16.84
C ILE A 222 14.47 -0.52 -18.32
N ASP A 223 13.65 -1.19 -19.12
CA ASP A 223 13.82 -1.24 -20.57
C ASP A 223 13.78 0.18 -21.19
N ARG A 224 14.62 0.43 -22.19
CA ARG A 224 14.70 1.72 -22.90
C ARG A 224 13.35 2.17 -23.48
N GLN A 225 12.49 1.24 -23.84
CA GLN A 225 11.14 1.47 -24.38
C GLN A 225 10.03 1.36 -23.33
N ALA A 226 10.33 1.27 -22.02
CA ALA A 226 9.30 1.11 -20.98
C ALA A 226 8.24 2.23 -20.97
N PHE A 227 8.64 3.47 -21.33
CA PHE A 227 7.78 4.66 -21.36
C PHE A 227 7.26 5.03 -22.77
N SER A 228 7.41 4.16 -23.77
CA SER A 228 6.85 4.39 -25.11
C SER A 228 5.35 4.67 -25.06
N GLU A 229 4.88 5.58 -25.92
CA GLU A 229 3.49 6.09 -25.95
C GLU A 229 3.03 6.79 -24.65
N GLY A 230 3.96 7.13 -23.75
CA GLY A 230 3.71 7.89 -22.52
C GLY A 230 3.33 9.37 -22.73
N GLY A 231 2.67 9.71 -23.83
CA GLY A 231 2.44 11.06 -24.37
C GLY A 231 1.74 12.07 -23.44
N ARG A 232 1.14 11.60 -22.35
CA ARG A 232 0.43 12.43 -21.35
C ARG A 232 1.11 12.46 -19.98
N LEU A 233 2.21 11.73 -19.80
CA LEU A 233 2.95 11.70 -18.54
C LEU A 233 3.50 13.09 -18.20
N ASN A 234 3.22 13.55 -16.99
CA ASN A 234 3.73 14.80 -16.44
C ASN A 234 4.40 14.61 -15.07
N PHE A 235 4.35 13.41 -14.49
CA PHE A 235 5.00 13.07 -13.24
C PHE A 235 5.51 11.62 -13.26
N ILE A 236 6.81 11.44 -13.02
CA ILE A 236 7.48 10.13 -12.97
C ILE A 236 8.29 10.05 -11.67
N ASN A 237 7.91 9.17 -10.75
CA ASN A 237 8.68 8.94 -9.53
C ASN A 237 9.22 7.52 -9.49
N LEU A 238 10.54 7.39 -9.59
CA LEU A 238 11.30 6.15 -9.50
C LEU A 238 12.25 6.16 -8.29
N ALA A 239 11.95 6.97 -7.27
CA ALA A 239 12.79 7.08 -6.07
C ALA A 239 12.71 5.83 -5.19
N LEU A 240 13.74 5.62 -4.36
CA LEU A 240 13.79 4.51 -3.39
C LEU A 240 13.64 3.13 -4.04
N ASN A 241 14.26 2.91 -5.20
CA ASN A 241 14.44 1.56 -5.76
C ASN A 241 15.94 1.20 -5.77
N GLN A 242 16.33 0.24 -6.61
CA GLN A 242 17.70 -0.29 -6.68
C GLN A 242 18.36 0.02 -8.03
N LEU A 243 17.88 1.05 -8.74
CA LEU A 243 18.35 1.38 -10.09
C LEU A 243 19.84 1.72 -10.09
N VAL A 244 20.60 1.03 -10.92
CA VAL A 244 22.05 1.23 -11.05
C VAL A 244 22.37 2.24 -12.17
N TYR A 245 21.57 2.25 -13.23
CA TYR A 245 21.66 3.19 -14.36
C TYR A 245 20.28 3.33 -15.03
N LEU A 246 20.15 4.30 -15.95
CA LEU A 246 19.00 4.41 -16.85
C LEU A 246 19.51 4.41 -18.30
N PRO A 247 18.89 3.65 -19.22
CA PRO A 247 19.22 3.71 -20.64
C PRO A 247 19.11 5.13 -21.20
N LYS A 248 20.11 5.54 -21.97
CA LYS A 248 20.07 6.80 -22.71
C LYS A 248 18.87 6.81 -23.66
N GLY A 249 18.10 7.89 -23.61
CA GLY A 249 16.91 8.03 -24.44
C GLY A 249 15.67 7.28 -23.96
N ILE A 250 15.68 6.75 -22.72
CA ILE A 250 14.48 6.18 -22.08
C ILE A 250 13.27 7.15 -22.02
N PHE A 251 13.54 8.45 -22.13
CA PHE A 251 12.54 9.51 -22.14
C PHE A 251 12.25 10.07 -23.54
N ASP A 252 12.93 9.62 -24.59
CA ASP A 252 12.76 10.13 -25.96
C ASP A 252 11.36 9.78 -26.52
N LEU A 253 10.80 8.65 -26.07
CA LEU A 253 9.51 8.12 -26.51
C LEU A 253 8.32 8.53 -25.62
N LEU A 254 8.50 9.57 -24.78
CA LEU A 254 7.42 10.23 -24.03
C LEU A 254 6.50 11.09 -24.92
N GLY A 255 6.66 11.04 -26.24
CA GLY A 255 5.79 11.72 -27.21
C GLY A 255 5.90 13.25 -27.19
N ASN A 256 4.93 13.90 -27.85
CA ASN A 256 4.88 15.36 -28.02
C ASN A 256 4.33 16.08 -26.76
N SER A 257 4.85 15.75 -25.58
CA SER A 257 4.50 16.47 -24.35
C SER A 257 5.07 17.89 -24.40
N THR A 258 4.24 18.89 -24.10
CA THR A 258 4.63 20.31 -24.09
C THR A 258 5.71 20.61 -23.02
N TYR A 259 5.86 19.74 -22.03
CA TYR A 259 6.85 19.86 -20.95
C TYR A 259 7.41 18.50 -20.57
N PHE A 260 8.69 18.44 -20.20
CA PHE A 260 9.29 17.23 -19.64
C PHE A 260 8.64 16.89 -18.28
N PRO A 261 8.36 15.60 -17.97
CA PRO A 261 7.73 15.22 -16.71
C PRO A 261 8.50 15.67 -15.47
N GLN A 262 7.79 15.91 -14.37
CA GLN A 262 8.44 16.05 -13.07
C GLN A 262 9.02 14.69 -12.65
N THR A 263 10.31 14.51 -12.88
CA THR A 263 11.01 13.26 -12.55
C THR A 263 11.68 13.32 -11.17
N ASN A 264 11.56 12.24 -10.40
CA ASN A 264 12.27 11.97 -9.14
C ASN A 264 13.01 10.63 -9.23
N LEU A 265 14.32 10.65 -8.98
CA LEU A 265 15.26 9.53 -9.11
C LEU A 265 16.05 9.26 -7.81
N ASN A 266 15.67 9.92 -6.71
CA ASN A 266 16.48 9.98 -5.49
C ASN A 266 16.51 8.62 -4.75
N GLY A 267 17.61 8.33 -4.06
CA GLY A 267 17.72 7.11 -3.24
C GLY A 267 17.70 5.80 -4.03
N ASN A 268 18.35 5.78 -5.19
CA ASN A 268 18.69 4.56 -5.93
C ASN A 268 20.21 4.31 -5.88
N SER A 269 20.64 3.13 -6.29
CA SER A 269 22.03 2.64 -6.25
C SER A 269 22.90 3.09 -7.44
N TRP A 270 22.81 4.37 -7.83
CA TRP A 270 23.42 4.88 -9.07
C TRP A 270 24.93 4.60 -9.17
N ARG A 271 25.34 3.92 -10.25
CA ARG A 271 26.75 3.72 -10.62
C ARG A 271 27.22 4.91 -11.45
N CYS A 272 28.08 5.73 -10.86
CA CYS A 272 28.64 6.92 -11.48
C CYS A 272 29.84 6.58 -12.35
N ASP A 273 29.56 6.00 -13.51
CA ASP A 273 30.49 5.73 -14.60
C ASP A 273 30.03 6.44 -15.90
N CYS A 274 30.63 6.06 -17.03
CA CYS A 274 30.30 6.62 -18.34
C CYS A 274 28.84 6.39 -18.77
N ASN A 275 28.20 5.29 -18.34
CA ASN A 275 26.87 4.88 -18.81
C ASN A 275 25.78 5.89 -18.39
N ILE A 276 25.92 6.50 -17.21
CA ILE A 276 24.99 7.55 -16.75
C ILE A 276 25.42 8.98 -17.13
N LYS A 277 26.48 9.15 -17.92
CA LYS A 277 27.00 10.48 -18.30
C LYS A 277 25.96 11.37 -18.96
N TRP A 278 25.05 10.78 -19.72
CA TRP A 278 23.94 11.51 -20.33
C TRP A 278 23.04 12.19 -19.27
N MET A 279 22.80 11.56 -18.12
CA MET A 279 21.96 12.09 -17.02
C MET A 279 22.56 13.36 -16.42
N LYS A 280 23.90 13.48 -16.39
CA LYS A 280 24.61 14.68 -15.94
C LYS A 280 24.42 15.85 -16.90
N THR A 281 24.34 15.59 -18.21
CA THR A 281 24.19 16.61 -19.26
C THR A 281 22.74 16.92 -19.63
N PHE A 282 21.77 16.12 -19.16
CA PHE A 282 20.37 16.24 -19.53
C PHE A 282 19.68 17.32 -18.69
N GLU A 283 19.44 18.49 -19.31
CA GLU A 283 18.94 19.70 -18.65
C GLU A 283 17.70 19.48 -17.74
N PRO A 284 16.69 18.64 -18.08
CA PRO A 284 15.54 18.42 -17.19
C PRO A 284 15.84 17.71 -15.85
N LEU A 285 17.02 17.08 -15.70
CA LEU A 285 17.50 16.51 -14.43
C LEU A 285 18.41 17.45 -13.64
N LYS A 286 18.81 18.59 -14.21
CA LYS A 286 19.72 19.55 -13.57
C LYS A 286 19.15 20.08 -12.25
N GLY A 287 20.00 20.12 -11.23
CA GLY A 287 19.60 20.54 -9.88
C GLY A 287 18.78 19.50 -9.10
N LYS A 288 18.49 18.31 -9.66
CA LYS A 288 17.91 17.19 -8.90
C LYS A 288 18.97 16.55 -8.00
N LEU A 289 18.56 16.06 -6.82
CA LEU A 289 19.47 15.42 -5.87
C LEU A 289 19.72 13.94 -6.22
N ILE A 290 20.42 13.71 -7.32
CA ILE A 290 20.87 12.38 -7.74
C ILE A 290 22.27 12.17 -7.17
N LEU A 291 22.42 11.14 -6.32
CA LEU A 291 23.66 10.81 -5.61
C LEU A 291 24.23 9.48 -6.12
N CYS A 292 25.55 9.42 -6.24
CA CYS A 292 26.28 8.20 -6.57
C CYS A 292 26.25 7.21 -5.39
N ASP A 293 26.04 5.93 -5.66
CA ASP A 293 26.28 4.86 -4.68
C ASP A 293 27.62 4.15 -4.91
N THR A 294 28.03 4.04 -6.18
CA THR A 294 29.31 3.46 -6.62
C THR A 294 29.96 4.30 -7.72
N PRO A 295 31.30 4.22 -7.92
CA PRO A 295 32.29 3.55 -7.08
C PRO A 295 32.47 4.23 -5.71
N ALA A 296 33.12 3.54 -4.77
CA ALA A 296 33.26 3.99 -3.38
C ALA A 296 33.95 5.36 -3.23
N SER A 297 34.81 5.74 -4.18
CA SER A 297 35.50 7.05 -4.23
C SER A 297 34.55 8.25 -4.39
N VAL A 298 33.35 8.04 -4.95
CA VAL A 298 32.36 9.10 -5.22
C VAL A 298 31.03 8.86 -4.52
N LYS A 299 30.93 7.82 -3.68
CA LYS A 299 29.71 7.45 -2.94
C LYS A 299 29.20 8.63 -2.10
N GLY A 300 27.91 8.93 -2.23
CA GLY A 300 27.24 10.06 -1.58
C GLY A 300 27.46 11.42 -2.27
N MET A 301 28.34 11.53 -3.28
CA MET A 301 28.48 12.76 -4.07
C MET A 301 27.36 12.88 -5.11
N SER A 302 27.04 14.09 -5.55
CA SER A 302 26.05 14.29 -6.60
C SER A 302 26.64 13.99 -7.98
N ILE A 303 25.86 13.37 -8.88
CA ILE A 303 26.29 13.09 -10.26
C ILE A 303 26.77 14.36 -10.99
N PHE A 304 26.22 15.52 -10.63
CA PHE A 304 26.57 16.81 -11.23
C PHE A 304 27.95 17.32 -10.79
N SER A 305 28.43 16.87 -9.62
CA SER A 305 29.76 17.23 -9.06
C SER A 305 30.89 16.28 -9.45
N VAL A 306 30.58 15.06 -9.90
CA VAL A 306 31.56 13.99 -10.17
C VAL A 306 32.08 14.04 -11.62
N ASN A 307 33.36 13.74 -11.84
CA ASN A 307 33.87 13.48 -13.19
C ASN A 307 33.54 12.03 -13.58
N LEU A 308 32.85 11.85 -14.72
CA LEU A 308 32.45 10.55 -15.22
C LEU A 308 33.43 10.17 -16.33
N GLU A 309 34.44 9.37 -15.96
CA GLU A 309 35.49 8.92 -16.86
C GLU A 309 34.91 8.03 -17.97
N CYS A 310 35.27 8.36 -19.21
CA CYS A 310 34.89 7.61 -20.41
C CYS A 310 36.13 7.42 -21.26
N ASN A 311 36.50 6.17 -21.51
CA ASN A 311 37.40 5.86 -22.62
C ASN A 311 36.61 5.96 -23.93
N SER A 312 37.27 6.31 -25.03
CA SER A 312 36.63 6.41 -26.36
C SER A 312 36.05 5.09 -26.87
N ASP A 313 36.47 3.98 -26.26
CA ASP A 313 36.28 2.62 -26.75
C ASP A 313 35.28 1.82 -25.90
N SER A 314 34.57 2.47 -24.95
CA SER A 314 33.48 1.83 -24.21
C SER A 314 32.25 1.72 -25.11
N GLU A 315 32.00 0.53 -25.65
CA GLU A 315 30.76 0.23 -26.37
C GLU A 315 29.54 0.52 -25.48
N GLU A 316 28.52 1.16 -26.07
CA GLU A 316 27.27 1.50 -25.38
C GLU A 316 26.51 0.17 -25.15
N LEU A 317 26.58 -0.38 -23.94
CA LEU A 317 25.98 -1.67 -23.57
C LEU A 317 24.55 -1.77 -24.11
N THR A 318 24.24 -2.79 -24.91
CA THR A 318 22.94 -2.82 -25.58
C THR A 318 21.83 -3.16 -24.59
N SER A 319 20.65 -2.58 -24.79
CA SER A 319 19.53 -2.76 -23.85
C SER A 319 19.01 -4.20 -23.77
N GLY A 320 19.37 -5.07 -24.72
CA GLY A 320 19.03 -6.49 -24.71
C GLY A 320 19.95 -7.32 -23.81
N GLU A 321 21.27 -7.18 -24.00
CA GLU A 321 22.28 -7.92 -23.20
C GLU A 321 22.12 -7.64 -21.70
N LEU A 322 21.83 -6.39 -21.35
CA LEU A 322 21.58 -5.96 -19.98
C LEU A 322 20.22 -6.45 -19.43
N TRP A 323 19.21 -6.63 -20.29
CA TRP A 323 17.94 -7.19 -19.83
C TRP A 323 18.16 -8.62 -19.33
N ASP A 324 18.89 -9.45 -20.06
CA ASP A 324 19.09 -10.85 -19.66
C ASP A 324 20.01 -10.98 -18.41
N GLU A 325 20.94 -10.04 -18.20
CA GLU A 325 21.77 -9.98 -16.98
C GLU A 325 20.96 -9.61 -15.73
N PHE A 326 20.15 -8.55 -15.79
CA PHE A 326 19.43 -8.01 -14.61
C PHE A 326 18.01 -8.57 -14.44
N CYS A 327 17.44 -9.16 -15.49
CA CYS A 327 16.05 -9.62 -15.59
C CYS A 327 15.96 -11.04 -16.17
N PRO A 328 16.70 -12.03 -15.63
CA PRO A 328 16.67 -13.40 -16.14
C PRO A 328 15.23 -13.90 -16.18
N THR A 329 14.78 -14.33 -17.36
CA THR A 329 13.52 -15.08 -17.44
C THR A 329 13.69 -16.39 -16.69
N PRO A 330 12.68 -16.89 -15.95
CA PRO A 330 12.76 -18.21 -15.35
C PRO A 330 12.93 -19.22 -16.48
N SER A 331 14.11 -19.85 -16.54
CA SER A 331 14.52 -20.73 -17.63
C SER A 331 13.54 -21.89 -17.77
N THR A 332 12.93 -22.04 -18.95
CA THR A 332 12.08 -23.19 -19.31
C THR A 332 12.91 -24.45 -19.61
N GLU A 333 14.03 -24.64 -18.91
CA GLU A 333 14.88 -25.83 -18.97
C GLU A 333 14.43 -26.89 -17.94
N ASP A 334 13.14 -27.26 -17.99
CA ASP A 334 12.69 -28.59 -17.55
C ASP A 334 11.39 -29.05 -18.23
N VAL A 335 11.17 -28.63 -19.49
CA VAL A 335 10.08 -29.14 -20.35
C VAL A 335 10.63 -29.59 -21.70
N THR A 336 11.59 -30.52 -21.68
CA THR A 336 11.93 -31.30 -22.88
C THR A 336 10.85 -32.34 -23.15
N GLN A 337 9.99 -32.02 -24.12
CA GLN A 337 9.17 -32.85 -25.02
C GLN A 337 8.64 -34.23 -24.55
N PRO A 338 7.37 -34.57 -24.86
CA PRO A 338 6.82 -35.90 -24.57
C PRO A 338 7.52 -36.98 -25.42
N THR A 339 8.39 -37.77 -24.79
CA THR A 339 8.95 -38.98 -25.41
C THR A 339 7.84 -39.98 -25.70
N LYS A 340 7.77 -40.44 -26.96
CA LYS A 340 6.86 -41.51 -27.40
C LYS A 340 6.96 -42.72 -26.48
N ALA A 341 5.81 -43.21 -26.01
CA ALA A 341 5.73 -44.49 -25.33
C ALA A 341 6.22 -45.62 -26.24
N ILE A 342 7.29 -46.30 -25.82
CA ILE A 342 7.62 -47.65 -26.28
C ILE A 342 7.50 -48.57 -25.07
N SER A 343 6.64 -49.57 -25.18
CA SER A 343 6.44 -50.58 -24.15
C SER A 343 7.71 -51.41 -23.95
N SER A 344 8.21 -51.48 -22.71
CA SER A 344 9.12 -52.55 -22.29
C SER A 344 9.00 -52.77 -20.78
N THR A 345 8.74 -54.02 -20.41
CA THR A 345 8.50 -54.47 -19.04
C THR A 345 9.79 -54.97 -18.37
N GLN A 346 10.21 -54.35 -17.26
CA GLN A 346 10.88 -55.03 -16.12
C GLN A 346 11.11 -54.07 -14.93
N PRO A 347 11.10 -54.55 -13.66
CA PRO A 347 11.39 -53.73 -12.49
C PRO A 347 12.89 -53.76 -12.09
N PRO A 348 13.45 -52.66 -11.55
CA PRO A 348 14.84 -52.59 -11.09
C PRO A 348 15.03 -53.12 -9.66
N PRO A 349 16.27 -53.50 -9.26
CA PRO A 349 16.54 -54.13 -7.97
C PRO A 349 16.60 -53.13 -6.81
N LYS A 350 16.25 -53.60 -5.60
CA LYS A 350 16.39 -52.85 -4.34
C LYS A 350 17.86 -52.79 -3.92
N ASN A 351 18.37 -51.61 -3.56
CA ASN A 351 19.65 -51.46 -2.88
C ASN A 351 19.46 -50.67 -1.58
N GLN A 352 19.89 -51.24 -0.44
CA GLN A 352 19.70 -50.67 0.89
C GLN A 352 20.99 -49.96 1.35
N SER A 353 20.99 -48.61 1.39
CA SER A 353 22.07 -47.87 2.08
C SER A 353 21.68 -46.48 2.62
N SER A 354 20.51 -45.93 2.26
CA SER A 354 20.13 -44.54 2.55
C SER A 354 19.40 -44.30 3.89
N VAL A 355 19.08 -45.33 4.66
CA VAL A 355 18.21 -45.21 5.85
C VAL A 355 18.94 -44.69 7.09
N LEU A 356 20.25 -44.92 7.22
CA LEU A 356 20.98 -44.58 8.45
C LEU A 356 21.29 -43.08 8.59
N THR A 357 21.41 -42.34 7.48
CA THR A 357 21.80 -40.92 7.47
C THR A 357 20.67 -39.98 7.88
N TYR A 358 19.42 -40.30 7.54
CA TYR A 358 18.26 -39.45 7.82
C TYR A 358 17.89 -39.39 9.31
N VAL A 359 18.10 -40.47 10.06
CA VAL A 359 17.78 -40.53 11.49
C VAL A 359 18.69 -39.61 12.31
N ALA A 360 19.98 -39.49 11.94
CA ALA A 360 20.93 -38.63 12.63
C ALA A 360 20.63 -37.14 12.45
N VAL A 361 20.22 -36.72 11.24
CA VAL A 361 19.88 -35.31 10.95
C VAL A 361 18.59 -34.89 11.68
N GLY A 362 17.57 -35.77 11.71
CA GLY A 362 16.33 -35.50 12.43
C GLY A 362 16.53 -35.27 13.94
N ALA A 363 17.40 -36.05 14.58
CA ALA A 363 17.70 -35.91 16.00
C ALA A 363 18.44 -34.60 16.35
N ALA A 364 19.30 -34.10 15.45
CA ALA A 364 19.98 -32.83 15.65
C ALA A 364 19.02 -31.62 15.58
N VAL A 365 18.07 -31.64 14.63
CA VAL A 365 17.08 -30.56 14.44
C VAL A 365 16.12 -30.46 15.62
N THR A 366 15.66 -31.59 16.17
CA THR A 366 14.79 -31.59 17.36
C THR A 366 15.52 -31.10 18.61
N LEU A 367 16.79 -31.49 18.81
CA LEU A 367 17.60 -31.01 19.93
C LEU A 367 17.82 -29.49 19.89
N ILE A 368 18.14 -28.93 18.71
CA ILE A 368 18.31 -27.49 18.50
C ILE A 368 16.99 -26.75 18.81
N SER A 369 15.86 -27.30 18.37
CA SER A 369 14.53 -26.72 18.61
C SER A 369 14.19 -26.63 20.11
N VAL A 370 14.52 -27.67 20.89
CA VAL A 370 14.31 -27.68 22.35
C VAL A 370 15.22 -26.67 23.05
N ILE A 371 16.48 -26.54 22.63
CA ILE A 371 17.43 -25.56 23.20
C ILE A 371 16.94 -24.11 22.95
N ILE A 372 16.43 -23.80 21.76
CA ILE A 372 15.87 -22.48 21.44
C ILE A 372 14.67 -22.15 22.35
N LEU A 373 13.75 -23.11 22.54
CA LEU A 373 12.59 -22.92 23.42
C LEU A 373 12.99 -22.69 24.89
N LEU A 374 14.01 -23.41 25.39
CA LEU A 374 14.56 -23.18 26.73
C LEU A 374 15.19 -21.79 26.89
N ILE A 375 15.94 -21.31 25.89
CA ILE A 375 16.51 -19.96 25.90
C ILE A 375 15.40 -18.89 25.92
N ILE A 376 14.35 -19.05 25.11
CA ILE A 376 13.19 -18.14 25.09
C ILE A 376 12.51 -18.11 26.47
N ALA A 377 12.30 -19.27 27.10
CA ALA A 377 11.70 -19.37 28.42
C ALA A 377 12.55 -18.65 29.50
N ILE A 378 13.87 -18.86 29.50
CA ILE A 378 14.81 -18.21 30.44
C ILE A 378 14.79 -16.68 30.25
N VAL A 379 14.80 -16.19 29.00
CA VAL A 379 14.68 -14.75 28.70
C VAL A 379 13.35 -14.19 29.21
N PHE A 380 12.25 -14.92 29.06
CA PHE A 380 10.93 -14.48 29.51
C PHE A 380 10.81 -14.41 31.03
N VAL A 381 11.35 -15.41 31.75
CA VAL A 381 11.42 -15.42 33.22
C VAL A 381 12.27 -14.25 33.74
N ASN A 382 13.48 -14.06 33.18
CA ASN A 382 14.36 -12.95 33.56
C ASN A 382 13.76 -11.57 33.26
N LYS A 383 12.91 -11.45 32.22
CA LYS A 383 12.19 -10.21 31.89
C LYS A 383 11.01 -9.93 32.83
N LYS A 384 10.45 -10.95 33.49
CA LYS A 384 9.36 -10.80 34.47
C LYS A 384 9.85 -10.39 35.87
N ILE A 385 11.08 -10.77 36.24
CA ILE A 385 11.67 -10.47 37.55
C ILE A 385 12.16 -9.01 37.67
N LYS A 386 12.46 -8.33 36.55
CA LYS A 386 12.99 -6.94 36.53
C LYS A 386 11.92 -5.83 36.44
N ARG A 387 10.75 -6.01 37.04
CA ARG A 387 9.70 -4.96 37.11
C ARG A 387 9.33 -4.65 38.55
N GLU A 388 10.01 -3.69 39.14
CA GLU A 388 9.56 -3.02 40.37
C GLU A 388 8.30 -2.16 40.08
N PRO A 389 7.39 -2.00 41.06
CA PRO A 389 6.24 -1.11 40.92
C PRO A 389 6.66 0.38 41.04
N PRO A 390 6.03 1.30 40.29
CA PRO A 390 6.36 2.72 40.37
C PRO A 390 5.84 3.37 41.66
N HIS A 391 6.67 4.21 42.29
CA HIS A 391 6.25 5.08 43.39
C HIS A 391 5.21 6.13 42.94
N PRO A 392 4.26 6.52 43.80
CA PRO A 392 3.32 7.60 43.51
C PRO A 392 3.99 8.99 43.59
N PRO A 393 3.52 9.99 42.80
CA PRO A 393 4.01 11.36 42.86
C PRO A 393 3.52 12.11 44.11
N PRO A 394 4.21 13.19 44.54
CA PRO A 394 3.86 13.91 45.77
C PRO A 394 2.58 14.74 45.63
N ILE A 395 1.69 14.61 46.62
CA ILE A 395 0.47 15.40 46.74
C ILE A 395 0.81 16.83 47.17
N ARG A 396 0.36 17.83 46.39
CA ARG A 396 0.47 19.24 46.75
C ARG A 396 -0.73 19.64 47.61
N ILE A 397 -0.49 19.91 48.89
CA ILE A 397 -1.53 20.39 49.81
C ILE A 397 -1.76 21.89 49.58
N THR A 398 -2.99 22.26 49.22
CA THR A 398 -3.52 23.62 49.40
C THR A 398 -4.65 23.58 50.41
N THR A 399 -4.45 24.22 51.56
CA THR A 399 -5.39 24.26 52.67
C THR A 399 -6.49 25.32 52.46
N SER A 400 -7.76 24.90 52.47
CA SER A 400 -8.86 25.76 52.92
C SER A 400 -10.03 24.91 53.44
N THR A 401 -10.04 24.75 54.75
CA THR A 401 -11.18 24.51 55.65
C THR A 401 -12.61 24.61 55.06
N SER A 402 -13.45 23.60 55.28
CA SER A 402 -14.59 23.71 56.23
C SER A 402 -15.38 22.39 56.41
N SER A 403 -15.67 22.08 57.67
CA SER A 403 -16.86 21.41 58.23
C SER A 403 -17.43 20.09 57.64
N ASP A 404 -17.29 19.06 58.47
CA ASP A 404 -18.37 18.27 59.08
C ASP A 404 -18.87 16.94 58.48
N ASN A 405 -18.78 15.93 59.35
CA ASN A 405 -19.56 14.68 59.49
C ASN A 405 -19.54 13.67 58.32
N GLY A 406 -19.37 12.36 58.53
CA GLY A 406 -19.33 11.58 59.77
C GLY A 406 -20.23 10.33 59.64
N PHE A 407 -19.80 9.18 60.19
CA PHE A 407 -20.50 7.87 60.23
C PHE A 407 -20.44 6.93 59.00
N SER A 408 -19.34 6.17 58.94
CA SER A 408 -19.29 4.70 59.16
C SER A 408 -20.31 3.71 58.53
N HIS A 409 -19.75 2.83 57.68
CA HIS A 409 -19.85 1.34 57.74
C HIS A 409 -21.15 0.61 57.30
N PRO A 410 -21.10 -0.72 57.00
CA PRO A 410 -21.57 -1.24 55.71
C PRO A 410 -22.55 -2.43 55.88
N ALA A 411 -22.48 -3.41 54.96
CA ALA A 411 -23.23 -4.68 54.91
C ALA A 411 -24.69 -4.51 54.40
N GLU A 412 -25.32 -5.48 53.73
CA GLU A 412 -24.90 -6.80 53.22
C GLU A 412 -25.87 -7.21 52.05
N GLU A 413 -25.68 -8.43 51.50
CA GLU A 413 -26.67 -9.44 51.05
C GLU A 413 -28.18 -9.07 50.86
N GLU A 414 -29.01 -9.71 50.02
CA GLU A 414 -28.91 -10.84 49.07
C GLU A 414 -30.14 -10.80 48.13
N ASP A 415 -30.27 -11.79 47.22
CA ASP A 415 -31.51 -12.31 46.59
C ASP A 415 -32.43 -11.34 45.77
N SER A 416 -32.76 -11.59 44.49
CA SER A 416 -33.31 -12.74 43.75
C SER A 416 -34.84 -12.64 43.54
N ASP A 417 -35.32 -13.39 42.55
CA ASP A 417 -36.71 -13.62 42.12
C ASP A 417 -37.36 -12.43 41.37
N ASP A 418 -37.62 -12.49 40.05
CA ASP A 418 -38.44 -13.39 39.19
C ASP A 418 -39.84 -12.78 38.88
N TYR A 419 -40.46 -13.25 37.79
CA TYR A 419 -41.79 -12.94 37.23
C TYR A 419 -41.95 -11.82 36.18
N SER A 420 -41.75 -12.26 34.92
CA SER A 420 -42.78 -12.32 33.85
C SER A 420 -43.49 -11.07 33.29
N TYR A 421 -43.32 -10.90 31.97
CA TYR A 421 -44.32 -10.55 30.93
C TYR A 421 -45.61 -9.77 31.27
N CYS A 422 -45.82 -8.66 30.54
CA CYS A 422 -47.08 -8.39 29.81
C CYS A 422 -46.94 -7.25 28.76
N GLU A 423 -47.29 -7.53 27.50
CA GLU A 423 -47.73 -6.54 26.49
C GLU A 423 -49.28 -6.48 26.49
N PRO A 424 -49.94 -5.69 25.63
CA PRO A 424 -49.91 -4.22 25.50
C PRO A 424 -51.35 -3.65 25.67
N PRO A 425 -51.64 -2.41 25.25
CA PRO A 425 -52.87 -2.25 24.45
C PRO A 425 -52.78 -1.29 23.26
N THR A 426 -53.72 -1.54 22.33
CA THR A 426 -54.03 -0.78 21.11
C THR A 426 -54.98 0.39 21.36
N GLY A 427 -55.09 1.35 20.42
CA GLY A 427 -56.27 2.23 20.34
C GLY A 427 -56.11 3.56 19.58
N LEU A 428 -56.58 3.62 18.33
CA LEU A 428 -56.97 4.88 17.67
C LEU A 428 -58.37 5.34 18.15
N PRO A 429 -58.76 6.60 17.87
CA PRO A 429 -59.88 6.77 16.92
C PRO A 429 -59.76 7.94 15.92
N ASN A 430 -60.64 7.89 14.92
CA ASN A 430 -60.89 8.84 13.80
C ASN A 430 -61.49 10.19 14.30
N GLY A 431 -61.68 11.28 13.52
CA GLY A 431 -61.46 11.59 12.09
C GLY A 431 -62.27 12.83 11.62
N LEU A 432 -62.41 13.03 10.29
CA LEU A 432 -63.31 13.95 9.54
C LEU A 432 -62.95 15.45 9.32
N ASP A 433 -62.48 15.72 8.08
CA ASP A 433 -63.03 16.61 7.02
C ASP A 433 -63.69 17.98 7.30
N ILE A 434 -63.35 18.97 6.44
CA ILE A 434 -64.25 19.58 5.42
C ILE A 434 -63.42 20.39 4.38
N ALA A 435 -63.95 20.55 3.16
CA ALA A 435 -63.23 20.98 1.94
C ALA A 435 -63.37 22.48 1.55
N GLY A 436 -62.61 22.95 0.53
CA GLY A 436 -63.07 24.08 -0.31
C GLY A 436 -62.04 24.94 -1.08
N SER A 437 -61.98 24.77 -2.40
CA SER A 437 -61.93 25.86 -3.43
C SER A 437 -60.68 26.74 -3.68
N ARG A 438 -59.84 26.27 -4.61
CA ARG A 438 -59.37 26.91 -5.89
C ARG A 438 -59.64 28.43 -6.15
N GLU A 439 -58.60 29.18 -6.53
CA GLU A 439 -58.60 30.09 -7.72
C GLU A 439 -57.19 30.51 -8.22
N GLN A 440 -57.09 31.22 -9.36
CA GLN A 440 -55.86 31.45 -10.15
C GLN A 440 -55.45 32.95 -10.24
N GLY A 441 -54.17 33.25 -10.49
CA GLY A 441 -53.75 34.62 -10.89
C GLY A 441 -52.23 34.87 -11.06
N LEU A 442 -51.82 35.35 -12.24
CA LEU A 442 -50.48 35.84 -12.68
C LEU A 442 -50.72 36.96 -13.71
N PRO A 443 -49.72 37.73 -14.21
CA PRO A 443 -48.48 38.28 -13.62
C PRO A 443 -48.35 39.81 -13.94
N GLN A 444 -47.13 40.38 -13.91
CA GLN A 444 -46.51 41.57 -14.62
C GLN A 444 -45.48 42.22 -13.64
N ARG A 445 -44.33 42.85 -13.99
CA ARG A 445 -43.74 43.36 -15.25
C ARG A 445 -42.19 43.48 -15.15
N ARG A 446 -41.46 43.47 -16.29
CA ARG A 446 -40.05 43.92 -16.50
C ARG A 446 -40.02 45.39 -17.02
N PRO A 447 -38.89 46.18 -17.05
CA PRO A 447 -37.70 46.08 -17.95
C PRO A 447 -36.34 46.52 -17.29
N ASN A 448 -35.17 46.72 -17.93
CA ASN A 448 -34.35 46.08 -19.01
C ASN A 448 -32.87 46.64 -18.94
N TYR A 449 -32.03 46.36 -19.95
CA TYR A 449 -30.64 46.85 -20.26
C TYR A 449 -29.46 46.09 -19.58
N VAL A 450 -28.50 45.39 -20.24
CA VAL A 450 -27.96 45.31 -21.64
C VAL A 450 -27.03 46.52 -21.98
N ASN A 451 -25.75 46.42 -22.37
CA ASN A 451 -24.77 45.31 -22.58
C ASN A 451 -23.31 45.86 -22.77
N ILE A 452 -22.26 44.99 -22.73
CA ILE A 452 -20.96 45.11 -23.50
C ILE A 452 -19.99 46.28 -23.05
N GLU A 453 -18.64 46.28 -23.05
CA GLU A 453 -17.53 45.50 -23.67
C GLU A 453 -16.23 45.50 -22.79
N ARG A 454 -15.13 44.85 -23.23
CA ARG A 454 -13.73 45.02 -22.71
C ARG A 454 -12.81 45.49 -23.86
N PRO A 455 -11.70 46.21 -23.59
CA PRO A 455 -10.38 45.54 -23.55
C PRO A 455 -9.34 46.08 -22.53
N ASN A 456 -8.23 45.32 -22.38
CA ASN A 456 -7.00 45.55 -21.58
C ASN A 456 -6.06 46.65 -22.19
N PRO A 457 -4.80 46.90 -21.72
CA PRO A 457 -4.11 46.62 -20.42
C PRO A 457 -3.34 47.85 -19.79
N VAL A 458 -3.06 47.85 -18.48
CA VAL A 458 -1.90 48.58 -17.89
C VAL A 458 -1.31 47.84 -16.67
N SER A 459 0.01 47.90 -16.49
CA SER A 459 0.77 47.52 -15.29
C SER A 459 2.05 48.40 -15.22
N PRO A 460 2.75 48.52 -14.08
CA PRO A 460 2.35 48.52 -12.66
C PRO A 460 2.76 49.87 -11.99
N PRO A 461 2.82 49.96 -10.65
CA PRO A 461 4.15 49.87 -10.02
C PRO A 461 4.20 48.98 -8.77
N GLY A 462 5.41 48.57 -8.38
CA GLY A 462 5.63 47.48 -7.41
C GLY A 462 5.71 47.91 -5.94
N TYR A 463 5.83 46.90 -5.08
CA TYR A 463 6.24 47.05 -3.67
C TYR A 463 7.26 45.99 -3.25
N VAL A 464 7.99 46.32 -2.19
CA VAL A 464 9.26 45.69 -1.78
C VAL A 464 9.07 44.45 -0.90
N ASN A 465 10.05 43.54 -0.97
CA ASN A 465 10.24 42.38 -0.09
C ASN A 465 9.95 42.64 1.39
N THR A 466 9.28 41.70 2.07
CA THR A 466 9.84 41.09 3.30
C THR A 466 9.19 39.76 3.69
N ARG A 467 10.06 38.74 3.86
CA ARG A 467 9.96 37.57 4.74
C ARG A 467 8.55 37.11 5.19
N HIS A 468 8.14 35.91 4.77
CA HIS A 468 7.49 34.93 5.67
C HIS A 468 8.01 33.53 5.35
N GLY A 469 8.53 32.83 6.36
CA GLY A 469 9.11 31.51 6.19
C GLY A 469 9.22 30.78 7.52
N ARG A 470 8.16 30.04 7.90
CA ARG A 470 8.21 28.89 8.80
C ARG A 470 6.83 28.22 8.92
N LEU A 471 6.74 27.01 8.41
CA LEU A 471 5.99 25.93 9.05
C LEU A 471 6.77 24.64 8.78
N HIS A 472 7.26 24.04 9.86
CA HIS A 472 8.02 22.78 9.88
C HIS A 472 7.09 21.63 9.47
N SER A 473 7.46 20.71 8.57
CA SER A 473 8.50 19.67 8.71
C SER A 473 8.26 18.75 9.92
N LEU A 474 7.38 17.76 9.76
CA LEU A 474 7.09 16.76 10.80
C LEU A 474 6.91 15.35 10.19
N GLU A 475 7.81 14.97 9.30
CA GLU A 475 7.86 13.61 8.72
C GLU A 475 9.27 13.23 8.23
N LEU A 476 10.31 13.56 9.03
CA LEU A 476 11.69 13.12 8.76
C LEU A 476 12.53 13.03 10.04
N LYS A 477 12.09 12.22 11.02
CA LYS A 477 12.81 12.05 12.31
C LYS A 477 12.98 10.62 12.83
N GLU A 478 12.63 9.59 12.05
CA GLU A 478 12.74 8.18 12.47
C GLU A 478 13.61 7.32 11.52
N ALA A 479 14.78 7.83 11.12
CA ALA A 479 15.73 7.06 10.29
C ALA A 479 17.21 7.19 10.72
N MET A 480 17.52 7.80 11.87
CA MET A 480 18.89 7.89 12.41
C MET A 480 18.92 7.85 13.96
N ALA A 481 18.57 6.69 14.54
CA ALA A 481 18.83 6.39 15.95
C ALA A 481 19.04 4.88 16.15
N GLY A 482 20.21 4.49 16.67
CA GLY A 482 20.72 3.11 16.64
C GLY A 482 21.53 2.88 15.35
N VAL A 483 22.83 2.60 15.38
CA VAL A 483 23.64 1.94 16.42
C VAL A 483 24.92 2.72 16.72
N ARG A 484 25.24 2.93 18.00
CA ARG A 484 26.63 3.15 18.44
C ARG A 484 26.85 2.68 19.87
N ASN A 485 28.01 2.05 20.08
CA ASN A 485 28.57 1.50 21.32
C ASN A 485 27.94 0.18 21.81
N GLY A 486 28.68 -0.93 21.98
CA GLY A 486 30.09 -1.16 21.64
C GLY A 486 30.68 -2.43 22.28
N VAL A 487 32.01 -2.61 22.11
CA VAL A 487 32.88 -3.58 22.82
C VAL A 487 32.71 -5.05 22.33
N GLU A 488 33.73 -5.87 22.05
CA GLU A 488 35.14 -5.90 22.53
C GLU A 488 36.21 -6.28 21.48
N ARG A 489 37.47 -6.44 21.94
CA ARG A 489 38.73 -6.63 21.19
C ARG A 489 39.09 -8.12 20.94
N ASN A 490 40.21 -8.31 20.22
CA ASN A 490 41.00 -9.53 19.95
C ASN A 490 40.61 -10.27 18.66
N SER A 491 41.53 -10.81 17.84
CA SER A 491 43.00 -10.84 17.93
C SER A 491 43.68 -10.95 16.55
N ARG A 492 45.01 -10.78 16.55
CA ARG A 492 45.93 -10.90 15.40
C ARG A 492 45.86 -12.26 14.70
N ASN A 493 45.99 -12.25 13.38
CA ASN A 493 47.00 -12.97 12.56
C ASN A 493 46.75 -12.53 11.09
N SER A 494 47.66 -11.83 10.40
CA SER A 494 48.88 -12.37 9.77
C SER A 494 48.65 -13.67 9.01
N ASP A 495 48.47 -13.58 7.69
CA ASP A 495 49.43 -14.17 6.75
C ASP A 495 49.33 -13.55 5.35
N ARG A 496 50.50 -13.27 4.76
CA ARG A 496 50.70 -13.13 3.31
C ARG A 496 51.16 -14.50 2.79
N PRO A 497 50.97 -14.78 1.50
CA PRO A 497 52.19 -14.77 0.67
C PRO A 497 52.02 -14.00 -0.65
N SER A 498 53.14 -13.84 -1.36
CA SER A 498 53.30 -13.01 -2.55
C SER A 498 54.14 -13.71 -3.61
N TYR A 499 53.91 -13.38 -4.90
CA TYR A 499 54.55 -13.94 -6.11
C TYR A 499 54.08 -15.38 -6.45
N VAL A 500 53.99 -15.81 -7.73
CA VAL A 500 54.87 -15.59 -8.89
C VAL A 500 54.09 -15.42 -10.23
N ASN A 501 54.73 -14.78 -11.22
CA ASN A 501 54.26 -14.61 -12.61
C ASN A 501 54.06 -15.93 -13.38
N SER A 502 53.06 -15.99 -14.27
CA SER A 502 53.23 -16.51 -15.64
C SER A 502 52.00 -16.25 -16.52
N ALA A 503 52.18 -15.53 -17.63
CA ALA A 503 51.23 -15.50 -18.75
C ALA A 503 51.58 -16.59 -19.77
N PRO A 504 50.62 -16.94 -20.64
CA PRO A 504 50.96 -17.01 -22.06
C PRO A 504 50.03 -16.14 -22.93
N ARG A 505 50.61 -15.48 -23.93
CA ARG A 505 49.87 -14.85 -25.03
C ARG A 505 49.42 -15.93 -26.02
N ASN A 506 48.30 -15.71 -26.70
CA ASN A 506 48.01 -16.34 -28.00
C ASN A 506 47.35 -15.32 -28.97
N PRO A 507 47.44 -15.54 -30.30
CA PRO A 507 47.32 -14.48 -31.31
C PRO A 507 45.89 -14.21 -31.83
N PRO A 508 45.67 -13.10 -32.55
CA PRO A 508 44.34 -12.73 -33.06
C PRO A 508 43.95 -13.44 -34.36
N HIS A 509 42.65 -13.69 -34.54
CA HIS A 509 42.04 -14.19 -35.78
C HIS A 509 41.21 -13.10 -36.50
N PRO A 510 40.91 -13.26 -37.81
CA PRO A 510 40.78 -12.13 -38.73
C PRO A 510 39.37 -11.57 -38.92
N ARG A 511 39.30 -10.34 -39.47
CA ARG A 511 38.06 -9.67 -39.90
C ARG A 511 37.43 -10.34 -41.14
N PRO A 512 36.09 -10.33 -41.28
CA PRO A 512 35.43 -10.64 -42.55
C PRO A 512 35.55 -9.48 -43.57
N PRO A 513 35.34 -9.75 -44.87
CA PRO A 513 35.46 -8.75 -45.94
C PRO A 513 34.23 -7.83 -46.07
N ARG A 514 34.40 -6.82 -46.94
CA ARG A 514 33.54 -5.64 -47.19
C ARG A 514 32.04 -5.92 -47.40
#